data_AF-A0A0Q4DL71-F1
#
_entry.id   AF-A0A0Q4DL71-F1
#
_cell.length_a   1.000
_cell.length_b   1.000
_cell.length_c   1.000
_cell.angle_alpha   90.00
_cell.angle_beta   90.00
_cell.angle_gamma   90.00
#
_symmetry.space_group_name_H-M   'P 1'
#
loop_
_entity.id
_entity.type
_entity.pdbx_description
1 polymer ?
#
loop_
_entity_poly.entity_id
_entity_poly.type
_entity_poly.pdbx_seq_one_letter_code
_entity_poly.pdbx_strand_id
1 'polypeptide(L)'
;MIQEKLKNIRIEKGMSQEKMAKILSTGISSYSRKENGKSKIYDDEWEKMAKALEVPVEDLKGEATSGIVHNENPIFNDNSGNYNQYFNLPNSILENLQDYIHLLKEQNEQLKKEIESYKSNS
;
A
#
# COMPACT_ATOMS: atom_id res chain seq x y z
N MET A 1 0.54 14.14 3.63
CA MET A 1 1.82 14.40 4.34
C MET A 1 2.80 13.25 4.12
N ILE A 2 4.12 13.45 4.25
CA ILE A 2 5.18 12.44 3.99
C ILE A 2 4.92 11.13 4.75
N GLN A 3 4.49 11.26 6.01
CA GLN A 3 4.18 10.15 6.90
C GLN A 3 2.96 9.34 6.47
N GLU A 4 1.93 10.01 5.91
CA GLU A 4 0.77 9.32 5.34
C GLU A 4 1.14 8.57 4.06
N LYS A 5 2.05 9.14 3.24
CA LYS A 5 2.57 8.46 2.04
C LYS A 5 3.30 7.16 2.43
N LEU A 6 4.18 7.22 3.43
CA LEU A 6 4.86 6.04 3.98
C LEU A 6 3.86 4.97 4.44
N LYS A 7 2.82 5.37 5.17
CA LYS A 7 1.77 4.45 5.65
C LYS A 7 1.02 3.77 4.49
N ASN A 8 0.68 4.53 3.45
CA ASN A 8 -0.04 4.00 2.29
C ASN A 8 0.80 2.99 1.52
N ILE A 9 2.06 3.33 1.21
CA ILE A 9 3.00 2.42 0.52
C ILE A 9 3.21 1.15 1.35
N ARG A 10 3.32 1.27 2.67
CA ARG A 10 3.44 0.10 3.56
C ARG A 10 2.25 -0.84 3.44
N ILE A 11 1.02 -0.30 3.43
CA ILE A 11 -0.21 -1.11 3.32
C ILE A 11 -0.30 -1.75 1.94
N GLU A 12 0.01 -1.02 0.88
CA GLU A 12 0.03 -1.52 -0.50
C GLU A 12 1.01 -2.68 -0.68
N LYS A 13 2.19 -2.60 -0.04
CA LYS A 13 3.20 -3.67 -0.02
C LYS A 13 2.89 -4.79 0.98
N GLY A 14 1.74 -4.77 1.65
CA GLY A 14 1.32 -5.80 2.59
C GLY A 14 2.20 -5.93 3.85
N MET A 15 2.93 -4.87 4.21
CA MET A 15 3.83 -4.88 5.36
C MET A 15 3.12 -4.42 6.64
N SER A 16 3.32 -5.15 7.74
CA SER A 16 2.80 -4.74 9.05
C SER A 16 3.76 -3.78 9.76
N GLN A 17 3.25 -2.99 10.70
CA GLN A 17 4.09 -2.14 11.55
C GLN A 17 5.13 -2.95 12.33
N GLU A 18 4.82 -4.19 12.70
CA GLU A 18 5.76 -5.10 13.34
C GLU A 18 6.92 -5.51 12.42
N LYS A 19 6.62 -5.85 11.15
CA LYS A 19 7.66 -6.18 10.17
C LYS A 19 8.58 -4.98 9.93
N MET A 20 8.02 -3.78 9.81
CA MET A 20 8.80 -2.55 9.66
C MET A 20 9.67 -2.24 10.88
N ALA A 21 9.13 -2.45 12.08
CA ALA A 21 9.89 -2.28 13.31
C ALA A 21 11.08 -3.25 13.38
N LYS A 22 10.89 -4.51 12.96
CA LYS A 22 11.98 -5.51 12.86
C LYS A 22 13.07 -5.08 11.87
N ILE A 23 12.68 -4.58 10.69
CA ILE A 23 13.63 -4.07 9.67
C ILE A 23 14.49 -2.95 10.23
N LEU A 24 13.89 -2.03 11.00
CA LEU A 24 14.59 -0.92 11.62
C LEU A 24 15.30 -1.29 12.94
N SER A 25 15.19 -2.55 13.39
CA SER A 25 15.68 -2.98 14.71
C SER A 25 15.14 -2.12 15.86
N THR A 26 13.86 -1.74 15.77
CA THR A 26 13.17 -0.92 16.78
C THR A 26 11.91 -1.63 17.30
N GLY A 27 11.27 -1.05 18.32
CA GLY A 27 9.96 -1.51 18.79
C GLY A 27 8.80 -0.99 17.92
N ILE A 28 7.70 -1.76 17.88
CA ILE A 28 6.47 -1.43 17.12
C ILE A 28 5.96 -0.01 17.46
N SER A 29 5.98 0.35 18.73
CA SER A 29 5.57 1.69 19.19
C SER A 29 6.48 2.81 18.70
N SER A 30 7.78 2.54 18.51
CA SER A 30 8.74 3.51 17.97
C SER A 30 8.47 3.74 16.49
N TYR A 31 8.30 2.66 15.72
CA TYR A 31 7.89 2.73 14.32
C TYR A 31 6.55 3.45 14.15
N SER A 32 5.54 3.11 14.97
CA SER A 32 4.22 3.76 14.92
C SER A 32 4.32 5.27 15.15
N ARG A 33 5.15 5.74 16.09
CA ARG A 33 5.36 7.18 16.29
C ARG A 33 6.01 7.84 15.07
N LYS A 34 6.97 7.17 14.45
CA LYS A 34 7.63 7.61 13.21
C LYS A 34 6.64 7.70 12.04
N GLU A 35 5.88 6.64 11.80
CA GLU A 35 4.84 6.58 10.76
C GLU A 35 3.72 7.59 10.98
N ASN A 36 3.46 8.02 12.22
CA ASN A 36 2.45 9.04 12.54
C ASN A 36 3.05 10.45 12.69
N GLY A 37 4.33 10.66 12.36
CA GLY A 37 4.99 11.98 12.43
C GLY A 37 5.25 12.50 13.85
N LYS A 38 5.04 11.68 14.87
CA LYS A 38 5.34 11.99 16.28
C LYS A 38 6.83 11.83 16.61
N SER A 39 7.62 11.30 15.69
CA SER A 39 9.06 11.13 15.84
C SER A 39 9.74 11.30 14.49
N LYS A 40 10.94 11.91 14.49
CA LYS A 40 11.74 12.08 13.29
C LYS A 40 12.22 10.72 12.78
N ILE A 41 12.24 10.57 11.47
CA ILE A 41 12.82 9.43 10.76
C ILE A 41 14.15 9.90 10.19
N TYR A 42 15.23 9.19 10.50
CA TYR A 42 16.57 9.51 10.01
C TYR A 42 16.81 8.93 8.61
N ASP A 43 17.80 9.47 7.89
CA ASP A 43 18.04 9.10 6.49
C ASP A 43 18.39 7.63 6.31
N ASP A 44 19.15 7.05 7.24
CA ASP A 44 19.45 5.61 7.25
C ASP A 44 18.20 4.74 7.45
N GLU A 45 17.23 5.24 8.21
CA GLU A 45 15.95 4.56 8.41
C GLU A 45 15.08 4.65 7.17
N TRP A 46 15.09 5.79 6.48
CA TRP A 46 14.44 5.94 5.20
C TRP A 46 14.99 4.96 4.16
N GLU A 47 16.31 4.82 4.06
CA GLU A 47 16.95 3.86 3.17
C GLU A 47 16.56 2.41 3.48
N LYS A 48 16.56 2.02 4.77
CA LYS A 48 16.14 0.67 5.19
C LYS A 48 14.69 0.39 4.84
N MET A 49 13.79 1.35 5.07
CA MET A 49 12.38 1.21 4.72
C MET A 49 12.15 1.15 3.22
N ALA A 50 12.82 2.02 2.45
CA ALA A 50 12.76 2.06 1.00
C ALA A 50 13.23 0.72 0.39
N LYS A 51 14.35 0.19 0.88
CA LYS A 51 14.87 -1.13 0.47
C LYS A 51 13.88 -2.25 0.78
N ALA A 52 13.25 -2.22 1.95
CA ALA A 52 12.29 -3.25 2.35
C ALA A 52 10.95 -3.16 1.62
N LEU A 53 10.53 -1.96 1.22
CA LEU A 53 9.32 -1.72 0.45
C LEU A 53 9.56 -1.88 -1.06
N GLU A 54 10.82 -2.00 -1.49
CA GLU A 54 11.23 -2.02 -2.90
C GLU A 54 10.75 -0.78 -3.66
N VAL A 55 11.00 0.40 -3.06
CA VAL A 55 10.63 1.71 -3.60
C VAL A 55 11.82 2.66 -3.43
N PRO A 56 12.08 3.60 -4.36
CA PRO A 56 13.06 4.66 -4.16
C PRO A 56 12.82 5.48 -2.88
N VAL A 57 13.89 5.97 -2.26
CA VAL A 57 13.81 6.76 -1.01
C VAL A 57 13.10 8.09 -1.26
N GLU A 58 13.31 8.66 -2.44
CA GLU A 58 12.75 9.88 -2.97
C GLU A 58 11.23 9.77 -3.09
N ASP A 59 10.75 8.62 -3.56
CA ASP A 59 9.33 8.30 -3.63
C ASP A 59 8.74 8.12 -2.22
N LEU A 60 9.50 7.59 -1.26
CA LEU A 60 9.06 7.46 0.14
C LEU A 60 8.96 8.82 0.85
N LYS A 61 9.97 9.68 0.67
CA LYS A 61 10.08 10.99 1.31
C LYS A 61 9.19 12.04 0.66
N GLY A 62 8.79 11.85 -0.60
CA GLY A 62 8.19 12.90 -1.40
C GLY A 62 9.19 14.02 -1.68
N GLU A 63 8.97 14.77 -2.76
CA GLU A 63 9.78 15.96 -3.03
C GLU A 63 9.71 16.90 -1.82
N ALA A 64 10.79 16.95 -1.03
CA ALA A 64 11.02 18.09 -0.16
C ALA A 64 11.15 19.27 -1.10
N THR A 65 10.14 20.13 -1.15
CA THR A 65 10.09 21.32 -2.01
C THR A 65 11.35 22.16 -1.82
N SER A 66 12.32 21.94 -2.70
CA SER A 66 13.44 22.81 -3.01
C SER A 66 13.79 22.51 -4.45
N GLY A 67 12.98 23.08 -5.34
CA GLY A 67 13.10 22.87 -6.77
C GLY A 67 11.75 23.07 -7.43
N ILE A 68 11.47 24.31 -7.80
CA ILE A 68 10.38 24.64 -8.72
C ILE A 68 10.62 23.82 -10.00
N VAL A 69 9.75 22.84 -10.27
CA VAL A 69 9.53 22.36 -11.62
C VAL A 69 8.06 22.62 -11.91
N HIS A 70 7.82 23.70 -12.64
CA HIS A 70 6.54 23.92 -13.31
C HIS A 70 6.31 22.73 -14.24
N ASN A 71 5.37 21.86 -13.89
CA ASN A 71 4.68 21.06 -14.89
C ASN A 71 3.27 21.61 -15.00
N GLU A 72 2.94 22.09 -16.19
CA GLU A 72 1.70 22.77 -16.52
C GLU A 72 0.54 21.77 -16.49
N ASN A 73 -0.10 21.64 -15.34
CA ASN A 73 -1.52 21.30 -15.23
C ASN A 73 -2.04 21.67 -13.84
N PRO A 74 -2.54 22.90 -13.65
CA PRO A 74 -3.11 23.31 -12.38
C PRO A 74 -4.57 22.84 -12.36
N ILE A 75 -4.84 21.71 -11.70
CA ILE A 75 -6.14 21.53 -11.04
C ILE A 75 -5.88 21.75 -9.55
N PHE A 76 -5.82 23.03 -9.19
CA PHE A 76 -5.99 23.44 -7.81
C PHE A 76 -7.40 23.02 -7.39
N ASN A 77 -7.49 22.06 -6.47
CA ASN A 77 -8.63 22.00 -5.56
C ASN A 77 -8.07 22.04 -4.15
N ASP A 78 -7.93 23.26 -3.66
CA ASP A 78 -7.84 23.58 -2.24
C ASP A 78 -9.17 23.17 -1.60
N ASN A 79 -9.19 21.98 -0.99
CA ASN A 79 -10.23 21.67 -0.04
C ASN A 79 -9.64 20.85 1.10
N SER A 80 -9.29 21.59 2.14
CA SER A 80 -9.16 21.12 3.51
C SER A 80 -10.29 20.15 3.88
N GLY A 81 -9.94 18.90 4.19
CA GLY A 81 -10.82 17.96 4.86
C GLY A 81 -11.63 17.04 3.93
N ASN A 82 -10.99 16.05 3.33
CA ASN A 82 -11.71 14.84 2.93
C ASN A 82 -10.80 13.59 3.03
N TYR A 83 -10.93 12.87 4.14
CA TYR A 83 -10.21 11.63 4.47
C TYR A 83 -10.65 10.41 3.64
N ASN A 84 -11.08 10.59 2.39
CA ASN A 84 -11.62 9.50 1.56
C ASN A 84 -11.33 9.72 0.07
N GLN A 85 -10.08 9.99 -0.32
CA GLN A 85 -9.67 9.67 -1.68
C GLN A 85 -9.35 8.18 -1.73
N TYR A 86 -10.42 7.37 -1.64
CA TYR A 86 -10.42 6.04 -2.23
C TYR A 86 -9.88 6.19 -3.65
N PHE A 87 -8.95 5.30 -4.02
CA PHE A 87 -8.43 5.18 -5.38
C PHE A 87 -9.57 5.46 -6.38
N ASN A 88 -9.41 6.49 -7.22
CA ASN A 88 -10.26 6.66 -8.40
C ASN A 88 -9.92 5.53 -9.38
N LEU A 89 -10.29 4.31 -9.00
CA LEU A 89 -10.14 3.13 -9.82
C LEU A 89 -11.26 3.21 -10.86
N PRO A 90 -10.94 3.23 -12.16
CA PRO A 90 -11.95 3.22 -13.22
C PRO A 90 -12.96 2.09 -12.98
N ASN A 91 -14.26 2.40 -13.08
CA ASN A 91 -15.32 1.42 -12.84
C ASN A 91 -15.14 0.16 -13.71
N SER A 92 -14.60 0.30 -14.92
CA SER A 92 -14.27 -0.82 -15.80
C SER A 92 -13.26 -1.80 -15.20
N ILE A 93 -12.29 -1.32 -14.41
CA ILE A 93 -11.33 -2.18 -13.73
C ILE A 93 -12.00 -2.85 -12.53
N LEU A 94 -12.86 -2.13 -11.80
CA LEU A 94 -13.62 -2.72 -10.69
C LEU A 94 -14.54 -3.85 -11.15
N GLU A 95 -15.28 -3.63 -12.23
CA GLU A 95 -16.16 -4.62 -12.86
C GLU A 95 -15.35 -5.84 -13.33
N ASN A 96 -14.23 -5.62 -14.03
CA ASN A 96 -13.37 -6.72 -14.48
C ASN A 96 -12.81 -7.55 -13.31
N LEU A 97 -12.43 -6.91 -12.21
CA LEU A 97 -11.96 -7.60 -11.01
C LEU A 97 -13.08 -8.41 -10.35
N GLN A 98 -14.30 -7.87 -10.30
CA GLN A 98 -15.47 -8.56 -9.77
C GLN A 98 -15.80 -9.81 -10.60
N ASP A 99 -15.78 -9.70 -11.93
CA ASP A 99 -15.99 -10.82 -12.85
C ASP A 99 -14.93 -11.90 -12.66
N TYR A 100 -13.67 -11.50 -12.54
CA TYR A 100 -12.58 -12.44 -12.32
C TYR A 100 -12.70 -13.17 -10.97
N ILE A 101 -13.09 -12.45 -9.90
CA ILE A 101 -13.37 -13.06 -8.60
C ILE A 101 -14.52 -14.06 -8.70
N HIS A 102 -15.56 -13.74 -9.46
CA HIS A 102 -16.70 -14.65 -9.66
C HIS A 102 -16.26 -15.93 -10.37
N LEU A 103 -15.54 -15.81 -11.48
CA LEU A 103 -15.02 -16.94 -12.25
C LEU A 103 -14.11 -17.84 -11.39
N LEU A 104 -13.19 -17.26 -10.63
CA LEU A 104 -12.32 -18.02 -9.74
C LEU A 104 -13.09 -18.76 -8.65
N LYS A 105 -14.15 -18.17 -8.10
CA LYS A 105 -14.99 -18.85 -7.10
C LYS A 105 -15.71 -20.05 -7.71
N GLU A 106 -16.29 -19.88 -8.90
CA GLU A 106 -16.97 -20.95 -9.61
C GLU A 106 -16.02 -22.12 -9.92
N GLN A 107 -14.85 -21.83 -10.48
CA GLN A 107 -13.83 -22.85 -10.77
C GLN A 107 -13.40 -23.59 -9.51
N ASN A 108 -13.21 -22.89 -8.40
CA ASN A 108 -12.89 -23.53 -7.12
C ASN A 108 -14.01 -24.46 -6.62
N GLU A 109 -15.28 -24.09 -6.79
CA GLU A 109 -16.40 -24.97 -6.43
C GLU A 109 -16.46 -26.21 -7.32
N GLN A 110 -16.26 -26.06 -8.62
CA GLN A 110 -16.22 -27.18 -9.55
C GLN A 110 -15.10 -28.16 -9.20
N LEU A 111 -13.88 -27.66 -8.97
CA LEU A 111 -12.74 -28.47 -8.56
C LEU A 111 -12.97 -29.18 -7.23
N LYS A 112 -13.60 -28.52 -6.25
CA LYS A 112 -13.94 -29.16 -4.97
C LYS A 112 -14.92 -30.31 -5.15
N LYS A 113 -15.97 -30.12 -5.95
CA LYS A 113 -16.95 -31.18 -6.27
C LYS A 113 -16.30 -32.35 -6.99
N GLU A 114 -15.38 -32.07 -7.91
CA GLU A 114 -14.64 -33.11 -8.62
C GLU A 114 -13.72 -33.91 -7.67
N ILE A 115 -13.03 -33.24 -6.76
CA ILE A 115 -12.23 -33.90 -5.72
C ILE A 115 -13.11 -34.78 -4.81
N GLU A 116 -14.28 -34.29 -4.41
CA GLU A 116 -15.24 -35.06 -3.60
C GLU A 116 -15.77 -36.28 -4.35
N SER A 117 -16.04 -36.17 -5.64
CA SER A 117 -16.51 -37.30 -6.45
C SER A 117 -15.42 -38.36 -6.62
N TYR A 118 -14.16 -37.98 -6.86
CA TYR A 118 -13.04 -38.94 -6.91
C TYR A 118 -12.78 -39.61 -5.56
N LYS A 119 -12.90 -38.88 -4.44
CA LYS A 119 -12.75 -39.46 -3.10
C LYS A 119 -13.88 -40.41 -2.73
N SER A 120 -15.08 -40.19 -3.25
CA SER A 120 -16.26 -41.05 -2.98
C SER A 120 -16.28 -42.31 -3.84
N ASN A 121 -15.54 -42.32 -4.96
CA ASN A 121 -15.41 -43.45 -5.89
C ASN A 121 -14.12 -44.28 -5.68
N SER A 122 -13.31 -43.96 -4.65
CA SER A 122 -12.10 -44.69 -4.25
C SER A 122 -12.29 -45.37 -2.90
#